data_AF-A0A3S4FPY6-F1
#
_entry.id   AF-A0A3S4FPY6-F1
#
_cell.length_a   1.000
_cell.length_b   1.000
_cell.length_c   1.000
_cell.angle_alpha   90.00
_cell.angle_beta   90.00
_cell.angle_gamma   90.00
#
_symmetry.space_group_name_H-M   'P 1'
#
loop_
_entity.id
_entity.type
_entity.pdbx_description
1 polymer ?
#
loop_
_entity_poly.entity_id
_entity_poly.type
_entity_poly.pdbx_seq_one_letter_code
_entity_poly.pdbx_strand_id
1 'polypeptide(L)' 'MVQITNDEAISMARRLMEEEGILAGISSGAAVEAAVKLSQEPAFADKTIVVILPSSGERYLSTALFADLFTEQELQQ' A
#
# COMPACT_ATOMS: atom_id res chain seq x y z
N MET A 1 -0.20 6.08 -18.10
CA MET A 1 0.43 5.19 -17.11
C MET A 1 0.73 6.03 -15.90
N VAL A 2 0.18 5.69 -14.73
CA VAL A 2 0.48 6.39 -13.48
C VAL A 2 1.74 5.75 -12.90
N GLN A 3 2.80 6.53 -12.73
CA GLN A 3 4.05 6.07 -12.13
C GLN A 3 3.95 6.29 -10.62
N ILE A 4 4.22 5.24 -9.85
CA ILE A 4 4.24 5.26 -8.38
C ILE A 4 5.64 4.87 -7.94
N THR A 5 6.21 5.65 -7.02
CA THR A 5 7.54 5.37 -6.47
C THR A 5 7.47 4.25 -5.43
N ASN A 6 8.61 3.65 -5.10
CA ASN A 6 8.67 2.63 -4.04
C ASN A 6 8.19 3.18 -2.69
N ASP A 7 8.59 4.41 -2.34
CA ASP A 7 8.24 5.04 -1.07
C ASP A 7 6.74 5.31 -0.97
N GLU A 8 6.13 5.79 -2.06
CA GLU A 8 4.68 5.98 -2.16
C GLU A 8 3.94 4.65 -1.99
N ALA A 9 4.40 3.59 -2.67
CA ALA A 9 3.78 2.26 -2.58
C ALA A 9 3.88 1.66 -1.17
N ILE A 10 5.05 1.77 -0.53
CA ILE A 10 5.27 1.27 0.84
C ILE A 10 4.43 2.07 1.84
N SER A 11 4.43 3.40 1.74
CA SER A 11 3.65 4.28 2.60
C SER A 11 2.15 3.96 2.50
N MET A 12 1.61 3.87 1.28
CA MET A 12 0.20 3.54 1.07
C MET A 12 -0.15 2.12 1.57
N ALA A 13 0.74 1.13 1.37
CA ALA A 13 0.52 -0.21 1.92
C ALA A 13 0.46 -0.22 3.46
N ARG A 14 1.29 0.57 4.14
CA ARG A 14 1.24 0.75 5.60
C ARG A 14 -0.06 1.44 6.03
N ARG A 15 -0.47 2.50 5.33
CA ARG A 15 -1.75 3.19 5.59
C ARG A 15 -2.96 2.27 5.42
N LEU A 16 -2.99 1.40 4.41
CA LEU A 16 -4.05 0.38 4.27
C LEU A 16 -4.14 -0.54 5.49
N MET A 17 -3.01 -0.90 6.09
CA MET A 17 -3.00 -1.73 7.30
C MET A 17 -3.47 -0.96 8.54
N GLU A 18 -3.01 0.28 8.70
CA GLU A 18 -3.27 1.11 9.88
C GLU A 18 -4.66 1.76 9.88
N GLU A 19 -5.10 2.28 8.73
CA GLU A 19 -6.32 3.08 8.59
C GLU A 19 -7.54 2.21 8.24
N GLU A 20 -7.35 1.17 7.42
CA GLU A 20 -8.44 0.34 6.88
C GLU A 20 -8.44 -1.11 7.41
N GLY A 21 -7.40 -1.52 8.14
CA GLY A 21 -7.27 -2.89 8.65
C GLY A 21 -7.04 -3.94 7.55
N ILE A 22 -6.56 -3.53 6.37
CA ILE A 22 -6.31 -4.41 5.23
C ILE A 22 -4.83 -4.76 5.16
N LEU A 23 -4.48 -5.99 5.54
CA LEU A 23 -3.12 -6.54 5.37
C LEU A 23 -2.76 -6.62 3.88
N ALA A 24 -1.91 -5.70 3.40
CA ALA A 24 -1.62 -5.51 1.98
C ALA A 24 -0.11 -5.50 1.68
N GLY A 25 0.28 -6.08 0.54
CA GLY A 25 1.65 -6.01 0.03
C GLY A 25 1.99 -4.70 -0.67
N ILE A 26 3.26 -4.53 -1.08
CA ILE A 26 3.78 -3.29 -1.71
C ILE A 26 3.03 -2.95 -3.02
N SER A 27 2.75 -3.95 -3.87
CA SER A 27 2.03 -3.70 -5.13
C SER A 27 0.57 -3.30 -4.93
N SER A 28 -0.07 -3.77 -3.85
CA SER A 28 -1.39 -3.31 -3.42
C SER A 28 -1.35 -1.82 -3.06
N GLY A 29 -0.35 -1.39 -2.30
CA GLY A 29 -0.13 0.02 -1.99
C GLY A 29 0.07 0.87 -3.25
N ALA A 30 0.88 0.40 -4.21
CA ALA A 30 1.06 1.09 -5.48
C ALA A 30 -0.24 1.25 -6.28
N ALA A 31 -1.06 0.20 -6.34
CA ALA A 31 -2.33 0.23 -7.06
C ALA A 31 -3.34 1.19 -6.42
N VAL A 32 -3.41 1.24 -5.08
CA VAL A 32 -4.28 2.17 -4.36
C VAL A 32 -3.78 3.60 -4.48
N GLU A 33 -2.47 3.84 -4.38
CA GLU A 33 -1.92 5.19 -4.56
C GLU A 33 -2.22 5.74 -5.95
N ALA A 34 -2.10 4.90 -7.00
CA ALA A 34 -2.50 5.28 -8.34
C ALA A 34 -3.99 5.63 -8.43
N ALA A 35 -4.85 4.85 -7.76
CA ALA A 35 -6.29 5.12 -7.71
C ALA A 35 -6.61 6.43 -6.97
N VAL A 36 -5.93 6.71 -5.86
CA VAL A 36 -6.08 7.98 -5.11
C VAL A 36 -5.70 9.16 -5.99
N LYS A 37 -4.54 9.12 -6.66
CA LYS A 37 -4.11 10.17 -7.59
C LYS A 37 -5.11 10.39 -8.72
N LEU A 38 -5.61 9.32 -9.35
CA LEU A 38 -6.61 9.41 -10.41
C LEU A 38 -7.95 9.96 -9.91
N SER A 39 -8.38 9.59 -8.70
CA SER A 39 -9.65 10.08 -8.12
C SER A 39 -9.70 11.60 -7.90
N GLN A 40 -8.53 12.24 -7.83
CA GLN A 40 -8.40 13.70 -7.68
C GLN A 40 -8.51 14.44 -9.03
N GLU A 41 -8.44 13.72 -10.15
CA GLU A 41 -8.59 14.33 -11.46
C GLU A 41 -10.07 14.56 -11.82
N PRO A 42 -10.45 15.72 -12.38
CA PRO A 42 -11.84 16.00 -12.76
C PRO A 42 -12.46 14.96 -13.72
N ALA A 43 -11.63 14.30 -14.53
CA ALA A 43 -12.09 13.26 -15.46
C ALA A 43 -12.62 11.99 -14.76
N PHE A 44 -12.32 11.82 -13.47
CA PHE A 44 -12.76 10.71 -12.63
C PHE A 44 -13.81 11.11 -11.59
N ALA A 45 -14.26 12.37 -11.59
CA ALA A 45 -15.37 12.81 -10.74
C ALA A 45 -16.59 11.90 -10.95
N ASP A 46 -17.20 11.49 -9.83
CA ASP A 46 -18.38 10.62 -9.75
C ASP A 46 -18.22 9.23 -10.41
N LYS A 47 -16.98 8.80 -10.68
CA LYS A 47 -16.70 7.45 -11.21
C LYS A 47 -16.30 6.49 -10.10
N THR A 48 -16.67 5.22 -10.28
CA THR A 48 -16.18 4.13 -9.43
C THR A 48 -14.84 3.63 -9.95
N ILE A 49 -13.81 3.64 -9.11
CA ILE A 49 -12.50 3.03 -9.39
C ILE A 49 -12.41 1.70 -8.67
N VAL A 50 -12.13 0.62 -9.41
CA VAL A 50 -11.91 -0.72 -8.85
C VAL A 50 -10.41 -1.00 -8.86
N VAL A 51 -9.88 -1.43 -7.72
CA VAL A 51 -8.45 -1.70 -7.51
C VAL A 51 -8.26 -3.14 -7.07
N ILE A 52 -7.26 -3.82 -7.66
CA ILE A 52 -6.87 -5.17 -7.22
C ILE A 52 -5.76 -5.06 -6.19
N LEU A 53 -5.93 -5.75 -5.06
CA LEU A 53 -4.89 -5.92 -4.04
C LEU A 53 -4.31 -7.33 -4.19
N PRO A 54 -3.13 -7.51 -4.84
CA PRO A 54 -2.71 -8.84 -5.30
C PRO A 54 -2.32 -9.81 -4.19
N SER A 55 -1.85 -9.31 -3.04
CA SER A 55 -1.30 -10.14 -1.98
C SER A 55 -1.42 -9.51 -0.59
N SER A 56 -1.43 -10.38 0.44
CA SER A 56 -1.40 -10.00 1.85
C SER A 56 -0.01 -9.52 2.29
N GLY A 57 0.02 -8.53 3.19
CA GLY A 57 1.23 -7.97 3.80
C GLY A 57 2.07 -8.97 4.62
N GLU A 58 1.45 -10.01 5.18
CA GLU A 58 2.13 -11.05 5.98
C GLU A 58 3.28 -11.74 5.23
N ARG A 59 3.17 -11.87 3.91
CA ARG A 59 4.21 -12.49 3.07
C ARG A 59 5.48 -11.63 2.95
N TYR A 60 5.46 -10.41 3.47
CA TYR A 60 6.48 -9.39 3.25
C TYR A 60 7.15 -8.91 4.54
N LEU A 61 6.94 -9.58 5.68
CA LEU A 61 7.51 -9.22 6.99
C LEU A 61 9.04 -9.06 6.96
N SER A 62 9.74 -9.77 6.08
CA SER A 62 11.20 -9.69 5.93
C SER A 62 11.68 -8.75 4.81
N THR A 63 10.83 -7.83 4.33
CA THR A 63 11.15 -6.94 3.20
C THR A 63 11.13 -5.47 3.62
N ALA A 64 11.44 -4.56 2.67
CA ALA A 64 11.37 -3.11 2.88
C ALA A 64 10.01 -2.61 3.40
N LEU A 65 8.93 -3.37 3.21
CA LEU A 65 7.61 -3.00 3.73
C LEU A 65 7.60 -2.82 5.26
N PHE A 66 8.39 -3.61 6.01
CA PHE A 66 8.44 -3.58 7.48
C PHE A 66 9.82 -3.22 8.06
N ALA A 67 10.81 -2.95 7.22
CA ALA A 67 12.20 -2.74 7.65
C ALA A 67 12.38 -1.61 8.69
N ASP A 68 11.56 -0.55 8.64
CA ASP A 68 11.63 0.58 9.57
C ASP A 68 10.59 0.49 10.72
N LEU A 69 9.82 -0.60 10.78
CA LEU A 69 8.76 -0.79 11.78
C LEU A 69 9.17 -1.76 12.89
N PHE A 70 9.92 -2.82 12.54
CA PHE A 70 10.30 -3.83 13.52
C PHE A 70 11.48 -3.40 14.37
N THR A 71 11.31 -3.54 15.68
CA THR A 71 12.33 -3.34 16.69
C THR A 71 12.90 -4.69 17.13
N GLU A 72 13.81 -4.71 18.11
CA GLU A 72 14.32 -5.97 18.67
C GLU A 72 13.19 -6.86 19.22
N GLN A 73 12.09 -6.27 19.71
CA GLN A 73 10.97 -7.01 20.26
C GLN A 73 10.29 -7.92 19.21
N GLU A 74 10.13 -7.45 17.98
CA GLU A 74 9.50 -8.22 16.90
C GLU A 74 10.45 -9.22 16.23
N LEU A 75 11.77 -9.05 16.43
CA LEU A 75 12.80 -9.84 15.77
C LEU A 75 13.35 -11.00 16.64
N GLN A 76 13.05 -11.01 17.92
CA GLN A 76 13.48 -12.02 18.89
C GLN A 76 12.32 -12.95 19.30
N GLN A 77 12.63 -14.17 19.75
CA GLN A 77 11.66 -15.17 20.21
C GLN A 77 11.42 -15.12 21.72
#